data_AF-A0A850KAU8-F1
#
_entry.id   AF-A0A850KAU8-F1
#
_cell.length_a   1.000
_cell.length_b   1.000
_cell.length_c   1.000
_cell.angle_alpha   90.00
_cell.angle_beta   90.00
_cell.angle_gamma   90.00
#
_symmetry.space_group_name_H-M   'P 1'
#
loop_
_entity.id
_entity.type
_entity.pdbx_description
1 polymer ?
#
loop_
_entity_poly.entity_id
_entity_poly.type
_entity_poly.pdbx_seq_one_letter_code
_entity_poly.pdbx_strand_id
1 'polypeptide(L)'
;MIDDYQEFLLKIKDQVSKIGMKLVKDTDYSAEFERPDGYRLVFEGERYYRPLVGISIRPPGEIEDFSLSILMKVYQNQESITLPAPSLDNQIDFLIANIDGWIWNTEHYKKAYKAINEPWTNN
;
A
#
# COMPACT_ATOMS: atom_id res chain seq x y z
N MET A 1 19.12 1.94 11.88
CA MET A 1 17.67 1.91 12.16
C MET A 1 17.20 3.26 12.73
N ILE A 2 16.20 3.89 12.12
CA ILE A 2 15.62 5.19 12.56
C ILE A 2 14.48 4.92 13.57
N ASP A 3 14.41 5.65 14.68
CA ASP A 3 13.40 5.41 15.73
C ASP A 3 11.95 5.53 15.21
N ASP A 4 11.64 6.59 14.46
CA ASP A 4 10.32 6.79 13.83
C ASP A 4 9.93 5.60 12.92
N TYR A 5 10.90 5.02 12.21
CA TYR A 5 10.66 3.87 11.34
C TYR A 5 10.25 2.63 12.15
N GLN A 6 10.87 2.40 13.30
CA GLN A 6 10.53 1.27 14.16
C GLN A 6 9.13 1.41 14.78
N GLU A 7 8.75 2.63 15.17
CA GLU A 7 7.40 2.89 15.65
C GLU A 7 6.35 2.59 14.57
N PHE A 8 6.56 3.08 13.35
CA PHE A 8 5.66 2.80 12.23
C PHE A 8 5.65 1.32 11.85
N LEU A 9 6.80 0.65 11.85
CA LEU A 9 6.90 -0.77 11.56
C LEU A 9 6.11 -1.62 12.56
N LEU A 10 6.23 -1.33 13.85
CA LEU A 10 5.47 -2.01 14.90
C LEU A 10 3.96 -1.86 14.69
N LYS A 11 3.51 -0.65 14.35
CA LYS A 11 2.11 -0.36 14.07
C LYS A 11 1.59 -1.13 12.86
N ILE A 12 2.32 -1.09 11.75
CA ILE A 12 1.95 -1.80 10.52
C ILE A 12 1.90 -3.31 10.80
N LYS A 13 2.91 -3.85 11.47
CA LYS A 13 2.98 -5.27 11.81
C LYS A 13 1.76 -5.73 12.61
N ASP A 14 1.32 -4.96 13.62
CA ASP A 14 0.09 -5.27 14.36
C ASP A 14 -1.13 -5.30 13.44
N GLN A 15 -1.30 -4.25 12.63
CA GLN A 15 -2.49 -4.11 11.79
C GLN A 15 -2.56 -5.16 10.67
N VAL A 16 -1.47 -5.40 9.94
CA VAL A 16 -1.48 -6.33 8.79
C VAL A 16 -1.52 -7.80 9.22
N SER A 17 -1.11 -8.10 10.46
CA SER A 17 -1.27 -9.45 11.02
C SER A 17 -2.73 -9.88 11.11
N LYS A 18 -3.66 -8.91 11.26
CA LYS A 18 -5.12 -9.15 11.33
C LYS A 18 -5.70 -9.67 10.03
N ILE A 19 -5.03 -9.41 8.90
CA ILE A 19 -5.39 -9.91 7.57
C ILE A 19 -4.47 -11.06 7.12
N GLY A 20 -3.75 -11.68 8.05
CA GLY A 20 -2.94 -12.87 7.80
C GLY A 20 -1.58 -12.61 7.15
N MET A 21 -1.16 -11.35 7.00
CA MET A 21 0.17 -11.01 6.51
C MET A 21 1.24 -11.24 7.58
N LYS A 22 2.38 -11.80 7.19
CA LYS A 22 3.52 -12.09 8.06
C LYS A 22 4.77 -11.40 7.55
N LEU A 23 5.57 -10.86 8.45
CA LEU A 23 6.86 -10.25 8.12
C LEU A 23 7.80 -11.33 7.56
N VAL A 24 8.31 -11.12 6.34
CA VAL A 24 9.25 -12.02 5.66
C VAL A 24 10.63 -11.41 5.49
N LYS A 25 10.72 -10.07 5.51
CA LYS A 25 11.99 -9.35 5.43
C LYS A 25 11.89 -8.04 6.18
N ASP A 26 12.97 -7.68 6.86
CA ASP A 26 13.12 -6.46 7.65
C ASP A 26 14.53 -5.90 7.44
N THR A 27 14.62 -4.62 7.10
CA THR A 27 15.87 -3.90 6.86
C THR A 27 15.83 -2.56 7.59
N ASP A 28 16.93 -1.80 7.58
CA ASP A 28 16.99 -0.51 8.26
C ASP A 28 15.93 0.52 7.83
N TYR A 29 15.33 0.35 6.64
CA TYR A 29 14.41 1.32 6.02
C TYR A 29 13.21 0.67 5.31
N SER A 30 13.13 -0.65 5.22
CA SER A 30 12.02 -1.32 4.56
C SER A 30 11.68 -2.66 5.17
N ALA A 31 10.39 -2.97 5.15
CA ALA A 31 9.85 -4.24 5.60
C ALA A 31 8.94 -4.82 4.52
N GLU A 32 8.99 -6.14 4.38
CA GLU A 32 8.16 -6.88 3.44
C GLU A 32 7.31 -7.88 4.22
N PHE A 33 6.02 -7.91 3.90
CA PHE A 33 5.07 -8.83 4.48
C PHE A 33 4.44 -9.68 3.38
N GLU A 34 4.13 -10.92 3.70
CA GLU A 34 3.51 -11.86 2.78
C GLU A 34 2.30 -12.55 3.42
N ARG A 35 1.23 -12.69 2.65
CA ARG A 35 0.03 -13.45 3.01
C ARG A 35 0.09 -14.82 2.32
N PRO A 36 -0.47 -15.91 2.91
CA PRO A 36 -0.36 -17.26 2.35
C PRO A 36 -0.87 -17.47 0.93
N ASP A 37 -1.73 -16.58 0.42
CA ASP A 37 -2.25 -16.61 -0.94
C ASP A 37 -1.36 -15.88 -1.96
N GLY A 38 -0.20 -15.38 -1.54
CA GLY A 38 0.82 -14.77 -2.40
C GLY A 38 0.78 -13.25 -2.46
N TYR A 39 -0.12 -12.59 -1.71
CA TYR A 39 -0.07 -11.14 -1.59
C TYR A 39 1.19 -10.70 -0.85
N ARG A 40 1.84 -9.69 -1.39
CA ARG A 40 3.00 -9.06 -0.76
C ARG A 40 2.76 -7.59 -0.51
N LEU A 41 3.12 -7.13 0.68
CA LEU A 41 3.08 -5.72 1.07
C LEU A 41 4.51 -5.26 1.33
N VAL A 42 4.88 -4.10 0.79
CA VAL A 42 6.16 -3.46 1.06
C VAL A 42 5.90 -2.14 1.78
N PHE A 43 6.54 -1.99 2.93
CA PHE A 43 6.60 -0.75 3.68
C PHE A 43 8.00 -0.18 3.55
N GLU A 44 8.12 1.05 3.07
CA GLU A 44 9.40 1.76 2.93
C GLU A 44 9.34 3.08 3.70
N GLY A 45 10.30 3.30 4.59
CA GLY A 45 10.57 4.60 5.17
C GLY A 45 11.55 5.37 4.29
N GLU A 46 11.29 6.64 4.00
CA GLU A 46 12.26 7.46 3.27
C GLU A 46 13.61 7.56 4.01
N ARG A 47 14.68 7.42 3.24
CA ARG A 47 16.07 7.47 3.74
C ARG A 47 16.63 8.89 3.85
N TYR A 48 16.05 9.86 3.14
CA TYR A 48 16.66 11.19 2.93
C TYR A 48 15.80 12.38 3.38
N TYR A 49 14.47 12.29 3.30
CA TYR A 49 13.56 13.32 3.79
C TYR A 49 12.53 12.68 4.76
N ARG A 50 12.32 13.25 5.95
CA ARG A 50 11.29 12.75 6.88
C ARG A 50 9.95 13.45 6.60
N PRO A 51 8.77 12.81 6.82
CA PRO A 51 8.49 11.38 6.91
C PRO A 51 7.64 10.97 5.69
N LEU A 52 8.26 10.69 4.55
CA LEU A 52 7.54 10.10 3.43
C LEU A 52 7.60 8.58 3.61
N VAL A 53 6.47 8.00 3.98
CA VAL A 53 6.30 6.56 4.11
C VAL A 53 5.57 6.03 2.87
N GLY A 54 6.18 5.07 2.20
CA GLY A 54 5.61 4.36 1.07
C GLY A 54 4.99 3.06 1.55
N ILE A 55 3.73 2.80 1.15
CA ILE A 55 3.14 1.48 1.27
C ILE A 55 2.72 1.04 -0.13
N SER A 56 3.22 -0.10 -0.56
CA SER A 56 2.85 -0.70 -1.83
C SER A 56 2.46 -2.15 -1.65
N ILE A 57 1.61 -2.63 -2.55
CA ILE A 57 1.11 -4.00 -2.56
C ILE A 57 1.35 -4.64 -3.92
N ARG A 58 1.67 -5.93 -3.92
CA ARG A 58 1.80 -6.77 -5.09
C ARG A 58 0.83 -7.94 -5.01
N PRO A 59 -0.10 -8.05 -5.96
CA PRO A 59 -0.96 -9.21 -6.06
C PRO A 59 -0.19 -10.49 -6.39
N PRO A 60 -0.77 -11.66 -6.08
CA PRO A 60 -0.24 -12.95 -6.53
C PRO A 60 -0.09 -12.96 -8.07
N GLY A 61 1.09 -13.35 -8.55
CA GLY A 61 1.37 -13.46 -9.98
C GLY A 61 1.79 -12.16 -10.68
N GLU A 62 1.73 -11.02 -10.00
CA GLU A 62 2.25 -9.75 -10.52
C GLU A 62 3.73 -9.56 -10.18
N ILE A 63 4.43 -8.78 -11.01
CA ILE A 63 5.87 -8.51 -10.84
C ILE A 63 6.08 -7.14 -10.19
N GLU A 64 5.16 -6.21 -10.42
CA GLU A 64 5.26 -4.82 -9.97
C GLU A 64 4.54 -4.59 -8.64
N ASP A 65 5.10 -3.70 -7.82
CA ASP A 65 4.45 -3.20 -6.61
C ASP A 65 3.60 -1.98 -6.96
N PHE A 66 2.43 -1.87 -6.35
CA PHE A 66 1.50 -0.78 -6.60
C PHE A 66 1.27 0.03 -5.33
N SER A 67 1.47 1.34 -5.41
CA SER A 67 1.28 2.25 -4.28
C SER A 67 -0.17 2.27 -3.79
N LEU A 68 -0.38 2.07 -2.49
CA LEU A 68 -1.71 2.15 -1.88
C LEU A 68 -2.32 3.54 -2.00
N SER A 69 -1.52 4.60 -1.91
CA SER A 69 -2.02 5.98 -2.08
C SER A 69 -2.63 6.23 -3.45
N ILE A 70 -2.10 5.57 -4.49
CA ILE A 70 -2.63 5.67 -5.85
C ILE A 70 -3.86 4.78 -6.00
N LEU A 71 -3.84 3.57 -5.44
CA LEU A 71 -5.02 2.69 -5.42
C LEU A 71 -6.21 3.34 -4.70
N MET A 72 -5.98 4.02 -3.57
CA MET A 72 -6.99 4.84 -2.89
C MET A 72 -7.58 5.89 -3.82
N LYS A 73 -6.76 6.62 -4.57
CA LYS A 73 -7.21 7.66 -5.51
C LYS A 73 -8.08 7.07 -6.62
N VAL A 74 -7.68 5.92 -7.18
CA VAL A 74 -8.48 5.21 -8.18
C VAL A 74 -9.80 4.72 -7.60
N TYR A 75 -9.78 4.15 -6.40
CA TYR A 75 -10.98 3.69 -5.69
C TYR A 75 -11.96 4.84 -5.47
N GLN A 76 -11.51 5.98 -4.94
CA GLN A 76 -12.34 7.16 -4.73
C GLN A 76 -13.00 7.64 -6.04
N ASN A 77 -12.26 7.65 -7.14
CA ASN A 77 -12.81 8.06 -8.44
C ASN A 77 -13.84 7.07 -9.00
N GLN A 78 -13.64 5.76 -8.79
CA GLN A 78 -14.54 4.73 -9.33
C GLN A 78 -15.82 4.59 -8.52
N GLU A 79 -15.69 4.56 -7.20
CA GLU A 79 -16.83 4.42 -6.29
C GLU A 79 -17.53 5.76 -6.03
N SER A 80 -17.01 6.87 -6.58
CA SER A 80 -17.53 8.23 -6.36
C SER A 80 -17.64 8.60 -4.88
N ILE A 81 -16.64 8.19 -4.09
CA ILE A 81 -16.56 8.46 -2.64
C ILE A 81 -15.43 9.43 -2.34
N THR A 82 -15.44 10.02 -1.13
CA THR A 82 -14.29 10.78 -0.62
C THR A 82 -13.55 9.94 0.42
N LEU A 83 -12.27 9.68 0.15
CA LEU A 83 -11.36 9.08 1.13
C LEU A 83 -10.55 10.17 1.83
N PRO A 84 -10.10 9.93 3.07
CA PRO A 84 -9.15 10.82 3.73
C PRO A 84 -7.80 10.82 3.00
N ALA A 85 -6.97 11.83 3.26
CA ALA A 85 -5.63 11.92 2.67
C ALA A 85 -4.80 10.64 2.97
N PRO A 86 -3.89 10.23 2.06
CA PRO A 86 -3.16 8.96 2.17
C PRO A 86 -2.03 9.03 3.22
N SER A 87 -2.39 9.18 4.49
CA SER A 87 -1.49 8.95 5.62
C SER A 87 -1.15 7.46 5.75
N LEU A 88 -0.20 7.12 6.63
CA LEU A 88 0.10 5.73 6.95
C LEU A 88 -1.17 4.97 7.38
N ASP A 89 -1.88 5.52 8.35
CA ASP A 89 -3.06 4.92 8.96
C ASP A 89 -4.17 4.71 7.93
N ASN A 90 -4.45 5.75 7.14
CA ASN A 90 -5.52 5.69 6.15
C ASN A 90 -5.20 4.69 5.02
N GLN A 91 -3.93 4.52 4.66
CA GLN A 91 -3.52 3.52 3.67
C GLN A 91 -3.68 2.09 4.22
N ILE A 92 -3.32 1.84 5.48
CA ILE A 92 -3.51 0.53 6.11
C ILE A 92 -5.00 0.22 6.35
N ASP A 93 -5.79 1.20 6.80
CA ASP A 93 -7.23 1.03 6.97
C ASP A 93 -7.91 0.74 5.62
N PHE A 94 -7.52 1.45 4.56
CA PHE A 94 -7.97 1.16 3.20
C PHE A 94 -7.60 -0.26 2.77
N LEU A 95 -6.36 -0.70 3.00
CA LEU A 95 -5.91 -2.06 2.70
C LEU A 95 -6.77 -3.10 3.40
N ILE A 96 -6.91 -3.01 4.73
CA ILE A 96 -7.62 -3.99 5.54
C ILE A 96 -9.10 -4.07 5.11
N ALA A 97 -9.73 -2.93 4.85
CA ALA A 97 -11.13 -2.88 4.44
C ALA A 97 -11.38 -3.47 3.05
N ASN A 98 -10.36 -3.50 2.18
CA ASN A 98 -10.56 -3.81 0.76
C ASN A 98 -9.74 -4.98 0.22
N ILE A 99 -8.83 -5.58 1.01
CA ILE A 99 -7.89 -6.62 0.56
C ILE A 99 -8.59 -7.83 -0.09
N ASP A 100 -9.66 -8.31 0.52
CA ASP A 100 -10.43 -9.48 0.03
C ASP A 100 -11.53 -9.11 -0.98
N GLY A 101 -11.64 -7.83 -1.33
CA GLY A 101 -12.66 -7.31 -2.24
C GLY A 101 -12.03 -6.55 -3.39
N TRP A 102 -12.08 -5.22 -3.31
CA TRP A 102 -11.65 -4.36 -4.41
C TRP A 102 -10.16 -4.52 -4.73
N ILE A 103 -9.29 -4.65 -3.73
CA ILE A 103 -7.84 -4.84 -3.94
C ILE A 103 -7.54 -6.24 -4.49
N TRP A 104 -8.45 -7.21 -4.37
CA TRP A 104 -8.22 -8.54 -4.95
C TRP A 104 -8.21 -8.53 -6.49
N ASN A 105 -8.90 -7.56 -7.10
CA ASN A 105 -9.08 -7.51 -8.54
C ASN A 105 -7.89 -6.86 -9.25
N THR A 106 -7.06 -7.67 -9.91
CA THR A 106 -5.86 -7.22 -10.65
C THR A 106 -6.14 -6.21 -11.77
N GLU A 107 -7.37 -6.12 -12.29
CA GLU A 107 -7.76 -5.09 -13.26
C GLU A 107 -7.69 -3.67 -12.69
N HIS A 108 -7.87 -3.50 -11.37
CA HIS A 108 -7.77 -2.19 -10.73
C HIS A 108 -6.34 -1.63 -10.75
N TYR A 109 -5.34 -2.52 -10.80
CA TYR A 109 -3.93 -2.18 -10.82
C TYR A 109 -3.49 -1.65 -12.18
N LYS A 110 -4.01 -2.23 -13.27
CA LYS A 110 -3.84 -1.68 -14.62
C LYS A 110 -4.41 -0.27 -14.73
N LYS A 111 -5.57 -0.02 -14.09
CA LYS A 111 -6.17 1.33 -14.04
C LYS A 111 -5.34 2.30 -13.20
N ALA A 112 -4.79 1.85 -12.07
CA ALA A 112 -3.84 2.62 -11.28
C ALA A 112 -2.58 2.97 -12.09
N TYR A 113 -2.02 2.01 -12.81
CA TYR A 113 -0.87 2.25 -13.68
C TYR A 113 -1.16 3.31 -14.74
N LYS A 114 -2.35 3.27 -15.38
CA LYS A 114 -2.78 4.34 -16.30
C LYS A 114 -2.89 5.69 -15.61
N ALA A 115 -3.49 5.76 -14.42
CA ALA A 115 -3.63 7.01 -13.68
C ALA A 115 -2.29 7.66 -13.28
N ILE A 116 -1.22 6.88 -13.17
CA ILE A 116 0.15 7.37 -12.88
C ILE A 116 0.83 7.88 -14.16
N ASN A 117 0.63 7.16 -15.27
CA ASN A 117 1.41 7.33 -16.50
C ASN A 117 0.70 8.13 -17.59
N GLU A 118 -0.61 8.35 -17.50
CA GLU A 118 -1.32 9.28 -18.37
C GLU A 118 -1.10 10.72 -17.85
N PRO A 119 -0.58 11.64 -18.69
CA PRO A 119 -0.47 13.04 -18.30
C PRO A 119 -1.88 13.56 -18.00
N TRP A 120 -2.04 14.23 -16.87
CA TRP A 120 -3.28 14.91 -16.48
C TRP A 120 -3.71 15.89 -17.57
N THR A 121 -4.50 15.44 -18.54
CA THR A 121 -5.21 16.31 -19.45
C THR A 121 -6.36 16.92 -18.66
N ASN A 122 -6.12 18.11 -18.12
CA ASN A 122 -7.18 18.98 -17.62
C ASN A 122 -8.14 19.28 -18.78
N ASN A 123 -9.36 18.74 -18.72
CA ASN A 123 -10.51 19.27 -19.46
C ASN A 123 -11.24 20.29 -18.60
#